data_AF-A0A1B0DP83-F1
#
_entry.id   AF-A0A1B0DP83-F1
#
_cell.length_a   1.000
_cell.length_b   1.000
_cell.length_c   1.000
_cell.angle_alpha   90.00
_cell.angle_beta   90.00
_cell.angle_gamma   90.00
#
_symmetry.space_group_name_H-M   'P 1'
#
loop_
_entity.id
_entity.type
_entity.pdbx_description
1 polymer ?
#
loop_
_entity_poly.entity_id
_entity_poly.type
_entity_poly.pdbx_seq_one_letter_code
_entity_poly.pdbx_strand_id
1 'polypeptide(L)'
;MYARLEEADPLVMSLSTDKDPVLRRSGMYTLAMAYCGTGSNKAIRKLLHVAVSDVNDDVRRAAVTSIGFLLFRVADRRKWEPPLLKGILVGVRRRDVRVPELPKLDPRLWFLRESHVTMEFDLE
;
A
#
# COMPACT_ATOMS: atom_id res chain seq x y z
N MET A 1 -11.37 -4.05 -19.79
CA MET A 1 -12.42 -3.63 -18.84
C MET A 1 -11.77 -2.73 -17.79
N TYR A 2 -12.13 -1.44 -17.72
CA TYR A 2 -11.45 -0.45 -16.86
C TYR A 2 -12.43 0.21 -15.89
N ALA A 3 -12.04 0.34 -14.61
CA ALA A 3 -12.84 0.98 -13.57
C ALA A 3 -14.29 0.47 -13.50
N ARG A 4 -14.48 -0.83 -13.69
CA ARG A 4 -15.77 -1.54 -13.63
C ARG A 4 -15.95 -2.37 -12.35
N LEU A 5 -14.89 -2.51 -11.55
CA LEU A 5 -14.92 -3.22 -10.27
C LEU A 5 -15.56 -4.62 -10.41
N GLU A 6 -16.63 -4.87 -9.66
CA GLU A 6 -17.31 -6.16 -9.55
C GLU A 6 -17.99 -6.60 -10.85
N GLU A 7 -18.36 -5.67 -11.74
CA GLU A 7 -18.90 -6.02 -13.06
C GLU A 7 -17.89 -6.79 -13.93
N ALA A 8 -16.59 -6.63 -13.64
CA ALA A 8 -15.53 -7.36 -14.33
C ALA A 8 -15.24 -8.73 -13.71
N ASP A 9 -15.76 -9.05 -12.51
CA ASP A 9 -15.49 -10.33 -11.82
C ASP A 9 -15.87 -11.56 -12.68
N PRO A 10 -17.04 -11.61 -13.36
CA PRO A 10 -17.41 -12.76 -14.18
C PRO A 10 -16.43 -13.03 -15.33
N LEU A 11 -15.99 -11.95 -16.01
CA LEU A 11 -15.02 -12.04 -17.10
C LEU A 11 -13.66 -12.48 -16.59
N VAL A 12 -13.21 -11.92 -15.46
CA VAL A 12 -11.93 -12.32 -14.83
C VAL A 12 -11.96 -13.78 -14.42
N MET A 13 -13.08 -14.28 -13.88
CA MET A 13 -13.21 -15.69 -13.52
C MET A 13 -13.10 -16.59 -14.75
N SER A 14 -13.83 -16.28 -15.83
CA SER A 14 -13.75 -17.01 -17.09
C SER A 14 -12.31 -17.08 -17.62
N LEU A 15 -11.59 -15.96 -17.63
CA LEU A 15 -10.21 -15.89 -18.10
C LEU A 15 -9.23 -16.63 -17.19
N SER A 16 -9.44 -16.59 -15.87
CA SER A 16 -8.53 -17.19 -14.89
C SER A 16 -8.63 -18.72 -14.83
N THR A 17 -9.76 -19.30 -15.23
CA THR A 17 -9.97 -20.76 -15.27
C THR A 17 -9.57 -21.41 -16.59
N ASP A 18 -9.14 -20.63 -17.58
CA ASP A 18 -8.81 -21.15 -18.88
C ASP A 18 -7.54 -22.02 -18.85
N LYS A 19 -7.48 -23.01 -19.75
CA LYS A 19 -6.29 -23.86 -19.92
C LYS A 19 -5.13 -23.06 -20.52
N ASP A 20 -5.43 -22.10 -21.38
CA ASP A 20 -4.42 -21.27 -22.04
C ASP A 20 -3.78 -20.29 -21.04
N PRO A 21 -2.46 -20.37 -20.78
CA PRO A 21 -1.76 -19.43 -19.91
C PRO A 21 -1.85 -17.98 -20.41
N VAL A 22 -1.99 -17.73 -21.71
CA VAL A 22 -2.14 -16.37 -22.26
C VAL A 22 -3.46 -15.73 -21.80
N LEU A 23 -4.53 -16.53 -21.76
CA LEU A 23 -5.85 -16.09 -21.27
C LEU A 23 -5.84 -15.87 -19.75
N ARG A 24 -5.20 -16.75 -18.98
CA ARG A 24 -5.04 -16.52 -17.53
C ARG A 24 -4.26 -15.24 -17.25
N ARG A 25 -3.19 -14.98 -18.03
CA ARG A 25 -2.40 -13.75 -17.94
C ARG A 25 -3.24 -12.52 -18.25
N SER A 26 -4.04 -12.54 -19.32
CA SER A 26 -4.93 -11.43 -19.67
C SER A 26 -6.01 -11.19 -18.60
N GLY A 27 -6.47 -12.25 -17.93
CA GLY A 27 -7.32 -12.18 -16.75
C GLY A 27 -6.69 -11.38 -15.61
N MET A 28 -5.40 -11.58 -15.32
CA MET A 28 -4.69 -10.82 -14.27
C MET A 28 -4.63 -9.32 -14.57
N TYR A 29 -4.29 -8.95 -15.81
CA TYR A 29 -4.30 -7.54 -16.22
C TYR A 29 -5.70 -6.94 -16.25
N THR A 30 -6.72 -7.73 -16.61
CA THR A 30 -8.11 -7.28 -16.60
C THR A 30 -8.58 -6.99 -15.16
N LEU A 31 -8.23 -7.86 -14.21
CA LEU A 31 -8.48 -7.63 -12.79
C LEU A 31 -7.73 -6.38 -12.29
N ALA A 32 -6.49 -6.21 -12.71
CA ALA A 32 -5.68 -5.03 -12.39
C ALA A 32 -6.35 -3.72 -12.81
N MET A 33 -6.83 -3.68 -14.06
CA MET A 33 -7.45 -2.50 -14.66
C MET A 33 -8.87 -2.24 -14.14
N ALA A 34 -9.61 -3.29 -13.78
CA ALA A 34 -10.93 -3.16 -13.17
C ALA A 34 -10.87 -2.51 -11.77
N TYR A 35 -9.84 -2.84 -10.99
CA TYR A 35 -9.65 -2.40 -9.59
C TYR A 35 -8.51 -1.38 -9.39
N CYS A 36 -8.04 -0.78 -10.47
CA CYS A 36 -6.89 0.13 -10.46
C CYS A 36 -7.07 1.26 -9.44
N GLY A 37 -6.14 1.37 -8.47
CA GLY A 37 -6.14 2.42 -7.45
C GLY A 37 -7.23 2.34 -6.38
N THR A 38 -7.99 1.24 -6.32
CA THR A 38 -9.03 1.04 -5.30
C THR A 38 -8.50 0.48 -3.98
N GLY A 39 -7.38 -0.25 -4.00
CA GLY A 39 -6.87 -0.96 -2.83
C GLY A 39 -7.79 -2.07 -2.32
N SER A 40 -8.65 -2.65 -3.16
CA SER A 40 -9.59 -3.70 -2.74
C SER A 40 -8.88 -4.97 -2.25
N ASN A 41 -9.10 -5.32 -0.98
CA ASN A 41 -8.55 -6.52 -0.36
C ASN A 41 -9.02 -7.81 -1.05
N LYS A 42 -10.22 -7.84 -1.65
CA LYS A 42 -10.73 -8.99 -2.39
C LYS A 42 -9.87 -9.28 -3.63
N ALA A 43 -9.58 -8.24 -4.40
CA ALA A 43 -8.79 -8.35 -5.62
C ALA A 43 -7.31 -8.65 -5.32
N ILE A 44 -6.75 -8.06 -4.26
CA ILE A 44 -5.39 -8.35 -3.80
C ILE A 44 -5.24 -9.83 -3.41
N ARG A 45 -6.18 -10.38 -2.63
CA ARG A 45 -6.14 -11.81 -2.25
C ARG A 45 -6.22 -12.74 -3.45
N LYS A 46 -7.07 -12.43 -4.44
CA LYS A 46 -7.15 -13.20 -5.70
C LYS A 46 -5.81 -13.19 -6.45
N LEU A 47 -5.21 -12.00 -6.63
CA LEU A 47 -3.91 -11.88 -7.31
C LEU A 47 -2.80 -12.61 -6.56
N LEU A 48 -2.75 -12.52 -5.23
CA LEU A 48 -1.77 -13.24 -4.42
C LEU A 48 -1.94 -14.76 -4.51
N HIS A 49 -3.18 -15.25 -4.55
CA HIS A 49 -3.44 -16.66 -4.74
C HIS A 49 -2.86 -17.14 -6.07
N VAL A 50 -3.20 -16.47 -7.18
CA VAL A 50 -2.70 -16.84 -8.52
C VAL A 50 -1.19 -16.71 -8.64
N ALA A 51 -0.57 -15.72 -7.98
CA ALA A 51 0.89 -15.54 -7.98
C ALA A 51 1.66 -16.74 -7.38
N VAL A 52 1.03 -17.50 -6.49
CA VAL A 52 1.63 -18.66 -5.81
C VAL A 52 1.11 -19.98 -6.39
N SER A 53 -0.14 -20.03 -6.86
CA SER A 53 -0.79 -21.28 -7.27
C SER A 53 -0.69 -21.60 -8.76
N ASP A 54 -0.43 -20.61 -9.64
CA ASP A 54 -0.34 -20.88 -11.08
C ASP A 54 0.97 -21.60 -11.42
N VAL A 55 0.91 -22.52 -12.39
CA VAL A 55 2.06 -23.29 -12.85
C VAL A 55 2.95 -22.46 -13.79
N ASN A 56 2.40 -21.45 -14.45
CA ASN A 56 3.11 -20.66 -15.46
C ASN A 56 3.74 -19.39 -14.86
N ASP A 57 5.05 -19.23 -15.02
CA ASP A 57 5.81 -18.09 -14.50
C ASP A 57 5.41 -16.73 -15.09
N ASP A 58 4.90 -16.67 -16.32
CA ASP A 58 4.40 -15.43 -16.91
C ASP A 58 3.10 -14.96 -16.25
N VAL A 59 2.23 -15.91 -15.90
CA VAL A 59 0.98 -15.61 -15.18
C VAL A 59 1.30 -15.15 -13.76
N ARG A 60 2.24 -15.83 -13.08
CA ARG A 60 2.71 -15.45 -11.75
C ARG A 60 3.31 -14.04 -11.73
N ARG A 61 4.18 -13.73 -12.69
CA ARG A 61 4.76 -12.38 -12.85
C ARG A 61 3.68 -11.33 -13.11
N ALA A 62 2.75 -11.61 -14.03
CA ALA A 62 1.63 -10.70 -14.32
C ALA A 62 0.76 -10.44 -13.08
N ALA A 63 0.51 -11.46 -12.25
CA ALA A 63 -0.26 -11.32 -11.02
C ALA A 63 0.46 -10.38 -10.02
N VAL A 64 1.76 -10.55 -9.82
CA VAL A 64 2.56 -9.68 -8.94
C VAL A 64 2.63 -8.24 -9.46
N THR A 65 2.86 -8.06 -10.77
CA THR A 65 2.83 -6.72 -11.40
C THR A 65 1.46 -6.05 -11.24
N SER A 66 0.39 -6.83 -11.37
CA SER A 66 -1.00 -6.37 -11.24
C SER A 66 -1.31 -5.81 -9.85
N ILE A 67 -0.69 -6.33 -8.79
CA ILE A 67 -0.83 -5.80 -7.42
C ILE A 67 -0.34 -4.36 -7.33
N GLY A 68 0.73 -3.99 -8.06
CA GLY A 68 1.22 -2.62 -8.13
C GLY A 68 0.16 -1.64 -8.64
N PHE A 69 -0.60 -2.02 -9.67
CA PHE A 69 -1.70 -1.21 -10.21
C PHE A 69 -2.89 -1.08 -9.26
N LEU A 70 -3.12 -2.04 -8.36
CA LEU A 70 -4.17 -1.91 -7.33
C LEU A 70 -3.77 -0.93 -6.22
N LEU A 71 -2.47 -0.91 -5.87
CA LEU A 71 -1.97 -0.24 -4.67
C LEU A 71 -1.39 1.16 -4.92
N PHE A 72 -1.31 1.64 -6.17
CA PHE A 72 -0.62 2.90 -6.49
C PHE A 72 -1.10 4.12 -5.68
N ARG A 73 -2.38 4.13 -5.24
CA ARG A 73 -2.94 5.22 -4.39
C ARG A 73 -2.72 5.03 -2.88
N VAL A 74 -2.47 3.80 -2.43
CA VAL A 74 -2.31 3.50 -0.99
C VAL A 74 -0.90 3.84 -0.51
N ALA A 75 0.10 3.75 -1.40
CA ALA A 75 1.49 4.10 -1.09
C ALA A 75 1.63 5.55 -0.62
N ASP A 76 0.86 6.49 -1.17
CA ASP A 76 0.90 7.90 -0.78
C ASP A 76 0.15 8.19 0.55
N ARG A 77 -0.89 7.39 0.86
CA ARG A 77 -1.66 7.53 2.11
C ARG A 77 -0.96 7.01 3.35
N ARG A 78 -0.08 6.02 3.21
CA ARG A 78 0.78 5.55 4.31
C ARG A 78 2.11 6.31 4.35
N LYS A 79 2.09 7.62 4.12
CA LYS A 79 3.12 8.49 4.70
C LYS A 79 2.99 8.35 6.22
N TRP A 80 3.84 7.50 6.77
CA TRP A 80 4.18 7.34 8.18
C TRP A 80 3.64 8.47 9.07
N GLU A 81 2.41 8.31 9.57
CA GLU A 81 2.05 8.91 10.85
C GLU A 81 2.49 7.87 11.88
N PRO A 82 3.56 8.11 12.67
CA PRO A 82 3.98 7.17 13.69
C PRO A 82 2.80 6.93 14.65
N PRO A 83 2.30 5.69 14.80
CA PRO A 83 1.12 5.39 15.61
C PRO A 83 1.28 5.65 17.12
N LEU A 84 2.43 6.15 17.57
CA LEU A 84 2.77 6.32 18.99
C LEU A 84 2.72 7.76 19.49
N LEU A 85 2.63 8.79 18.63
CA LEU A 85 2.63 10.19 19.08
C LEU A 85 1.24 10.76 19.36
N LYS A 86 0.16 10.15 18.83
CA LYS A 86 -1.20 10.62 19.11
C LYS A 86 -1.70 10.19 20.50
N GLY A 87 -1.22 9.09 21.07
CA GLY A 87 -1.63 8.61 22.40
C GLY A 87 -0.99 9.31 23.59
N ILE A 88 0.22 9.85 23.43
CA ILE A 88 0.96 10.54 24.52
C ILE A 88 0.55 12.02 24.64
N LEU A 89 -0.11 12.60 23.63
CA LEU A 89 -0.50 14.01 23.62
C LEU A 89 -1.98 14.30 23.96
N VAL A 90 -2.83 13.29 24.22
CA VAL A 90 -4.24 13.50 24.69
C VAL A 90 -4.31 13.77 26.20
N GLY A 91 -3.25 14.34 26.78
CA GLY A 91 -3.19 14.77 28.18
C GLY A 91 -2.87 16.25 28.37
N VAL A 92 -2.54 17.00 27.31
CA VAL A 92 -2.21 18.42 27.42
C VAL A 92 -3.46 19.24 27.10
N ARG A 93 -4.14 19.70 28.16
CA ARG A 93 -5.16 20.75 28.07
C ARG A 93 -4.64 21.86 27.17
N ARG A 94 -5.40 22.20 26.13
CA ARG A 94 -5.23 23.42 25.33
C ARG A 94 -5.23 24.62 26.29
N ARG A 95 -4.06 25.04 26.75
CA ARG A 95 -3.81 26.44 27.05
C ARG A 95 -3.18 27.03 25.81
N ASP A 96 -3.68 28.18 25.39
CA ASP A 96 -3.20 28.96 24.26
C ASP A 96 -1.68 28.89 24.10
N VAL A 97 -1.23 28.06 23.16
CA VAL A 97 0.09 28.20 22.57
C VAL A 97 -0.17 28.63 21.14
N ARG A 98 0.07 29.92 20.87
CA ARG A 98 0.25 30.42 19.50
C ARG A 98 1.28 29.52 18.85
N VAL A 99 0.84 28.66 17.94
CA VAL A 99 1.72 27.85 17.09
C VAL A 99 2.44 28.85 16.19
N PRO A 100 3.76 29.08 16.35
CA PRO A 100 4.48 29.87 15.37
C PRO A 100 4.48 29.07 14.06
N GLU A 101 4.16 29.72 12.95
CA GLU A 101 4.20 29.08 11.63
C GLU A 101 5.58 28.46 11.42
N LEU A 102 5.66 27.12 11.49
CA LEU A 102 6.91 26.42 11.21
C LEU A 102 7.25 26.61 9.72
N PRO A 103 8.49 27.00 9.39
CA PRO A 103 8.92 27.02 8.00
C PRO A 103 8.91 25.58 7.50
N LYS A 104 8.39 25.39 6.27
CA LYS A 104 8.28 24.08 5.60
C LYS A 104 9.65 23.42 5.52
N LEU A 105 9.99 22.58 6.48
CA LEU A 105 11.28 21.92 6.55
C LEU A 105 11.34 20.79 5.52
N ASP A 106 12.41 20.79 4.72
CA ASP A 106 12.69 19.79 3.69
C ASP A 106 12.69 18.36 4.28
N PRO A 107 11.94 17.41 3.70
CA PRO A 107 11.90 16.01 4.14
C PRO A 107 13.24 15.27 4.17
N ARG A 108 14.34 15.86 3.68
CA ARG A 108 15.68 15.22 3.71
C ARG A 108 16.50 15.47 4.98
N LEU A 109 16.13 16.47 5.78
CA LEU A 109 16.93 16.91 6.93
C LEU A 109 16.55 16.26 8.27
N TRP A 110 15.56 15.36 8.28
CA TRP A 110 15.09 14.72 9.51
C TRP A 110 16.13 13.77 10.14
N PHE A 111 17.00 13.16 9.32
CA PHE A 111 17.98 12.14 9.74
C PHE A 111 19.14 12.71 10.59
N LEU A 112 19.37 14.03 10.57
CA LEU A 112 20.53 14.67 11.21
C LEU A 112 20.30 15.04 12.69
N ARG A 113 19.11 14.81 13.25
CA ARG A 113 18.79 15.20 14.64
C ARG A 113 18.93 14.08 15.67
N GLU A 114 19.05 12.82 15.25
CA GLU A 114 19.14 11.66 16.17
C GLU A 114 20.58 11.31 16.61
N SER A 115 21.60 12.03 16.15
CA SER A 115 23.02 11.73 16.45
C SER A 115 23.51 12.17 17.83
N HIS A 116 22.69 12.88 18.62
CA HIS A 116 23.09 13.38 19.94
C HIS A 116 22.14 12.88 21.03
N VAL A 117 22.33 11.61 21.43
CA VAL A 117 21.85 11.10 22.73
C VAL A 117 23.06 10.55 23.48
N THR A 118 23.62 11.36 24.37
CA THR A 118 24.63 10.92 25.35
C THR A 118 23.94 10.11 26.43
N MET A 119 24.37 8.86 26.62
CA MET A 119 23.95 8.02 27.75
C MET A 119 24.61 8.51 29.03
N GLU A 120 23.85 9.06 29.97
CA GLU A 120 24.25 9.14 31.38
C GLU A 120 23.50 8.04 32.14
N PHE A 121 24.26 7.09 32.70
CA PHE A 121 23.80 6.10 33.66
C PHE A 121 24.01 6.69 35.05
N ASP A 122 22.94 7.10 35.72
CA ASP A 122 23.00 7.45 37.15
C ASP A 122 23.07 6.17 37.99
N LEU A 123 24.25 5.92 38.55
CA LEU A 123 24.47 5.03 39.69
C LEU A 123 24.59 5.91 40.94
N GLU A 124 23.51 5.99 41.72
CA GLU A 124 23.46 5.94 43.20
C GLU A 124 22.01 6.06 43.70
#